data_AF-A0A5B0S225-F1
#
_entry.id   AF-A0A5B0S225-F1
#
_cell.length_a   1.000
_cell.length_b   1.000
_cell.length_c   1.000
_cell.angle_alpha   90.00
_cell.angle_beta   90.00
_cell.angle_gamma   90.00
#
_symmetry.space_group_name_H-M   'P 1'
#
loop_
_entity.id
_entity.type
_entity.pdbx_description
1 polymer ?
#
loop_
_entity_poly.entity_id
_entity_poly.type
_entity_poly.pdbx_seq_one_letter_code
_entity_poly.pdbx_strand_id
1 'polypeptide(L)'
;MISYFLVALSYIFAPILLASDGPGQKFLALSTLRVQQDHDHWANSTNLICEPSESPFLPPSSEDSIYKFDQVNLESTPQPFRDGFFKSTCFMNAIDNGPADLCIFVNPTVNRGQGIVILAPEKEFEQSLAEGLELSDDLPNLDTNIEVVDMPEKGGKGAVASRDIQVGEDIALMRPVALVPLGHSVWSTSFGQSVRRHAIDHLPLRTRAEVARLHGEGRNEDEFISNLIDVNTFTSKLSTFELLGAVVVRH
;
A
#
# COMPACT_ATOMS: atom_id res chain seq x y z
N MET A 1 -20.76 17.58 -2.63
CA MET A 1 -19.87 16.41 -2.75
C MET A 1 -18.57 16.78 -2.08
N ILE A 2 -18.28 16.11 -0.97
CA ILE A 2 -17.06 16.32 -0.18
C ILE A 2 -16.10 15.24 -0.65
N SER A 3 -15.04 15.61 -1.37
CA SER A 3 -13.97 14.69 -1.75
C SER A 3 -13.12 14.39 -0.52
N TYR A 4 -12.89 13.11 -0.24
CA TYR A 4 -12.00 12.67 0.82
C TYR A 4 -10.57 12.53 0.25
N PHE A 5 -9.70 13.47 0.59
CA PHE A 5 -8.26 13.27 0.42
C PHE A 5 -7.76 12.29 1.48
N LEU A 6 -7.02 11.26 1.07
CA LEU A 6 -6.28 10.38 1.97
C LEU A 6 -5.15 11.19 2.63
N VAL A 7 -5.44 11.80 3.78
CA VAL A 7 -4.43 12.40 4.66
C VAL A 7 -4.05 11.36 5.71
N ALA A 8 -2.85 10.80 5.61
CA ALA A 8 -2.27 9.96 6.66
C ALA A 8 -1.91 10.84 7.86
N LEU A 9 -2.79 10.92 8.86
CA LEU A 9 -2.51 11.55 10.14
C LEU A 9 -1.71 10.58 11.01
N SER A 10 -0.43 10.84 11.19
CA SER A 10 0.40 10.17 12.18
C SER A 10 0.03 10.67 13.58
N TYR A 11 -0.63 9.82 14.37
CA TYR A 11 -0.71 10.02 15.82
C TYR A 11 0.52 9.38 16.46
N ILE A 12 1.60 10.16 16.59
CA ILE A 12 2.68 9.80 17.51
C ILE A 12 2.27 10.28 18.89
N PHE A 13 1.87 9.34 19.76
CA PHE A 13 1.81 9.61 21.19
C PHE A 13 3.24 9.81 21.72
N ALA A 14 3.65 11.07 21.84
CA ALA A 14 4.74 11.47 22.73
C ALA A 14 4.16 12.42 23.78
N PRO A 15 4.38 12.19 25.09
CA PRO A 15 3.84 13.06 26.12
C PRO A 15 4.63 14.38 26.14
N ILE A 16 3.86 15.48 26.07
CA ILE A 16 4.19 16.84 26.55
C ILE A 16 5.27 17.59 25.76
N LEU A 17 4.83 18.50 24.89
CA LEU A 17 5.23 19.92 24.94
C LEU A 17 3.99 20.79 24.66
N LEU A 18 3.68 21.65 25.63
CA LEU A 18 2.62 22.66 25.63
C LEU A 18 3.04 23.91 24.83
N ALA A 19 2.14 24.43 24.01
CA ALA A 19 1.82 25.86 23.76
C ALA A 19 1.12 25.94 22.38
N SER A 20 0.07 26.71 22.10
CA SER A 20 -0.84 27.63 22.80
C SER A 20 -1.98 27.89 21.81
N ASP A 21 -3.22 28.02 22.30
CA ASP A 21 -4.47 28.27 21.56
C ASP A 21 -4.48 29.51 20.63
N GLY A 22 -5.30 29.46 19.57
CA GLY A 22 -5.80 30.64 18.83
C GLY A 22 -6.59 30.34 17.54
N PRO A 23 -7.85 30.84 17.34
CA PRO A 23 -8.79 30.30 16.35
C PRO A 23 -8.97 31.14 15.05
N GLY A 24 -9.42 30.48 13.97
CA GLY A 24 -9.96 31.09 12.73
C GLY A 24 -9.04 30.92 11.51
N GLN A 25 -9.49 30.73 10.27
CA GLN A 25 -10.76 30.97 9.59
C GLN A 25 -10.92 30.02 8.39
N LYS A 26 -12.19 29.81 7.99
CA LYS A 26 -12.63 29.13 6.77
C LYS A 26 -12.01 29.74 5.52
N PHE A 27 -11.50 28.92 4.60
CA PHE A 27 -11.38 29.28 3.18
C PHE A 27 -11.90 28.15 2.29
N LEU A 28 -13.01 28.45 1.63
CA LEU A 28 -13.54 27.75 0.47
C LEU A 28 -12.76 28.24 -0.75
N ALA A 29 -12.20 27.32 -1.54
CA ALA A 29 -11.84 27.59 -2.93
C ALA A 29 -12.17 26.36 -3.77
N LEU A 30 -13.35 26.42 -4.41
CA LEU A 30 -13.67 25.58 -5.57
C LEU A 30 -12.77 26.01 -6.73
N SER A 31 -12.15 25.04 -7.40
CA SER A 31 -11.62 25.23 -8.75
C SER A 31 -12.03 24.02 -9.58
N THR A 32 -13.10 24.20 -10.35
CA THR A 32 -13.55 23.27 -11.38
C THR A 32 -12.67 23.45 -12.61
N LEU A 33 -11.94 22.42 -13.01
CA LEU A 33 -11.44 22.32 -14.38
C LEU A 33 -11.99 21.05 -15.02
N ARG A 34 -12.97 21.25 -15.92
CA ARG A 34 -13.43 20.26 -16.88
C ARG A 34 -12.28 20.02 -17.87
N VAL A 35 -11.78 18.80 -17.92
CA VAL A 35 -11.10 18.28 -19.11
C VAL A 35 -11.94 17.13 -19.63
N GLN A 36 -12.42 17.34 -20.84
CA GLN A 36 -13.18 16.40 -21.64
C GLN A 36 -12.15 15.47 -22.29
N GLN A 37 -12.22 14.16 -22.00
CA GLN A 37 -11.38 13.17 -22.65
C GLN A 37 -12.28 12.11 -23.28
N ASP A 38 -12.11 11.98 -24.59
CA ASP A 38 -12.77 11.04 -25.48
C ASP A 38 -12.75 9.62 -24.90
N HIS A 39 -13.94 9.04 -24.76
CA HIS A 39 -14.10 7.60 -24.73
C HIS A 39 -13.97 7.13 -26.17
N ASP A 40 -12.91 6.35 -26.47
CA ASP A 40 -13.05 5.25 -27.41
C ASP A 40 -11.94 4.21 -27.27
N HIS A 41 -12.38 2.96 -27.36
CA HIS A 41 -11.63 1.71 -27.51
C HIS A 41 -10.92 1.10 -26.28
N TRP A 42 -11.75 0.51 -25.42
CA TRP A 42 -11.39 -0.76 -24.77
C TRP A 42 -11.27 -1.85 -25.84
N ALA A 43 -10.05 -2.36 -26.03
CA ALA A 43 -9.81 -3.60 -26.76
C ALA A 43 -9.17 -4.62 -25.81
N ASN A 44 -9.85 -5.76 -25.68
CA ASN A 44 -9.42 -6.98 -25.00
C ASN A 44 -7.91 -7.23 -25.12
N SER A 45 -7.19 -7.16 -24.01
CA SER A 45 -5.86 -7.77 -23.90
C SER A 45 -5.77 -8.56 -22.59
N THR A 46 -6.33 -9.77 -22.62
CA THR A 46 -6.11 -10.80 -21.60
C THR A 46 -4.76 -11.50 -21.74
N ASN A 47 -3.85 -11.00 -22.60
CA ASN A 47 -2.61 -11.69 -22.98
C ASN A 47 -1.31 -11.04 -22.46
N LEU A 48 -1.37 -10.01 -21.62
CA LEU A 48 -0.16 -9.31 -21.16
C LEU A 48 0.32 -9.70 -19.75
N ILE A 49 -0.28 -10.71 -19.10
CA ILE A 49 0.11 -11.07 -17.73
C ILE A 49 1.44 -11.84 -17.67
N CYS A 50 1.92 -12.42 -18.78
CA CYS A 50 3.20 -13.13 -18.81
C CYS A 50 3.92 -12.98 -20.17
N GLU A 51 4.46 -11.81 -20.48
CA GLU A 51 5.61 -11.76 -21.40
C GLU A 51 6.88 -11.42 -20.62
N PRO A 52 7.94 -12.24 -20.69
CA PRO A 52 9.24 -11.86 -20.17
C PRO A 52 9.71 -10.64 -20.96
N SER A 53 9.68 -9.47 -20.33
CA SER A 53 10.41 -8.31 -20.83
C SER A 53 11.89 -8.70 -20.91
N GLU A 54 12.43 -8.80 -22.13
CA GLU A 54 13.88 -8.93 -22.37
C GLU A 54 14.56 -7.62 -21.96
N SER A 55 14.71 -7.44 -20.65
CA SER A 55 15.47 -6.37 -20.03
C SER A 55 16.86 -6.90 -19.68
N PRO A 56 17.96 -6.16 -19.95
CA PRO A 56 19.33 -6.62 -19.69
C PRO A 56 19.71 -6.68 -18.20
N PHE A 57 18.75 -6.48 -17.30
CA PHE A 57 18.93 -6.60 -15.86
C PHE A 57 18.47 -7.99 -15.44
N LEU A 58 19.39 -8.81 -14.92
CA LEU A 58 19.04 -10.07 -14.28
C LEU A 58 17.92 -9.81 -13.25
N PRO A 59 16.87 -10.66 -13.21
CA PRO A 59 15.84 -10.53 -12.20
C PRO A 59 16.46 -10.58 -10.81
N PRO A 60 15.94 -9.82 -9.84
CA PRO A 60 16.45 -9.86 -8.47
C PRO A 60 16.33 -11.28 -7.91
N SER A 61 17.31 -11.71 -7.12
CA SER A 61 17.36 -13.05 -6.53
C SER A 61 17.20 -13.01 -5.01
N SER A 62 16.55 -14.03 -4.45
CA SER A 62 16.21 -14.11 -3.03
C SER A 62 17.08 -15.09 -2.22
N GLU A 63 18.23 -15.55 -2.72
CA GLU A 63 19.06 -16.58 -2.06
C GLU A 63 19.33 -16.30 -0.57
N ASP A 64 19.68 -15.06 -0.22
CA ASP A 64 19.98 -14.63 1.16
C ASP A 64 18.78 -14.05 1.94
N SER A 65 17.60 -13.99 1.31
CA SER A 65 16.38 -13.46 1.95
C SER A 65 15.61 -14.58 2.66
N ILE A 66 14.95 -14.27 3.79
CA ILE A 66 13.99 -15.19 4.42
C ILE A 66 12.80 -15.39 3.48
N TYR A 67 12.26 -14.30 2.93
CA TYR A 67 11.18 -14.31 1.96
C TYR A 67 11.70 -14.63 0.55
N LYS A 68 11.27 -15.76 -0.04
CA LYS A 68 11.73 -16.24 -1.35
C LYS A 68 10.93 -15.63 -2.49
N PHE A 69 11.04 -14.31 -2.63
CA PHE A 69 10.22 -13.53 -3.57
C PHE A 69 10.40 -13.92 -5.06
N ASP A 70 11.50 -14.53 -5.47
CA ASP A 70 11.69 -14.98 -6.87
C ASP A 70 11.08 -16.36 -7.15
N GLN A 71 10.67 -17.12 -6.12
CA GLN A 71 10.15 -18.49 -6.22
C GLN A 71 8.64 -18.60 -6.00
N VAL A 72 7.95 -17.47 -5.85
CA VAL A 72 6.50 -17.44 -5.64
C VAL A 72 5.77 -17.95 -6.86
N ASN A 73 4.87 -18.90 -6.61
CA ASN A 73 3.92 -19.41 -7.59
C ASN A 73 2.49 -19.13 -7.11
N LEU A 74 1.76 -18.28 -7.82
CA LEU A 74 0.38 -17.95 -7.47
C LEU A 74 -0.54 -19.11 -7.87
N GLU A 75 -1.13 -19.77 -6.88
CA GLU A 75 -2.04 -20.92 -7.12
C GLU A 75 -3.36 -20.52 -7.78
N SER A 76 -3.73 -19.25 -7.73
CA SER A 76 -5.01 -18.73 -8.23
C SER A 76 -4.81 -17.76 -9.40
N THR A 77 -5.61 -17.92 -10.45
CA THR A 77 -5.69 -16.96 -11.55
C THR A 77 -6.60 -15.80 -11.15
N PRO A 78 -6.09 -14.56 -11.02
CA PRO A 78 -6.92 -13.41 -10.68
C PRO A 78 -8.00 -13.15 -11.74
N GLN A 79 -9.22 -12.84 -11.29
CA GLN A 79 -10.35 -12.50 -12.15
C GLN A 79 -10.43 -10.99 -12.32
N PRO A 80 -10.75 -10.47 -13.52
CA PRO A 80 -10.95 -9.04 -13.71
C PRO A 80 -11.98 -8.48 -12.72
N PHE A 81 -11.63 -7.34 -12.15
CA PHE A 81 -12.48 -6.54 -11.26
C PHE A 81 -12.57 -5.11 -11.80
N ARG A 82 -13.11 -4.20 -11.00
CA ARG A 82 -13.36 -2.80 -11.37
C ARG A 82 -12.08 -1.95 -11.35
N ASP A 83 -12.05 -0.88 -12.16
CA ASP A 83 -11.01 0.17 -12.13
C ASP A 83 -9.56 -0.37 -12.26
N GLY A 84 -9.38 -1.37 -13.12
CA GLY A 84 -8.08 -2.00 -13.39
C GLY A 84 -7.61 -3.00 -12.33
N PHE A 85 -8.39 -3.22 -11.28
CA PHE A 85 -8.12 -4.25 -10.30
C PHE A 85 -8.49 -5.64 -10.82
N PHE A 86 -7.88 -6.65 -10.22
CA PHE A 86 -8.24 -8.05 -10.31
C PHE A 86 -8.53 -8.57 -8.91
N LYS A 87 -9.55 -9.42 -8.78
CA LYS A 87 -9.88 -10.15 -7.57
C LYS A 87 -9.20 -11.51 -7.62
N SER A 88 -8.42 -11.85 -6.60
CA SER A 88 -7.69 -13.11 -6.51
C SER A 88 -8.30 -14.01 -5.42
N THR A 89 -7.47 -14.60 -4.56
CA THR A 89 -7.88 -15.50 -3.49
C THR A 89 -8.73 -14.77 -2.43
N CYS A 90 -9.78 -15.44 -1.97
CA CYS A 90 -10.61 -15.01 -0.85
C CYS A 90 -10.47 -15.99 0.32
N PHE A 91 -10.49 -15.44 1.52
CA PHE A 91 -10.34 -16.15 2.77
C PHE A 91 -11.59 -15.93 3.61
N MET A 92 -11.99 -16.95 4.37
CA MET A 92 -13.05 -16.75 5.36
C MET A 92 -12.62 -15.66 6.34
N ASN A 93 -13.50 -14.69 6.59
CA ASN A 93 -13.23 -13.65 7.56
C ASN A 93 -13.19 -14.25 8.96
N ALA A 94 -12.03 -14.17 9.60
CA ALA A 94 -11.78 -14.72 10.93
C ALA A 94 -11.79 -13.64 12.04
N ILE A 95 -12.09 -12.39 11.70
CA ILE A 95 -12.24 -11.28 12.66
C ILE A 95 -13.67 -11.21 13.20
N ASP A 96 -14.66 -11.51 12.36
CA ASP A 96 -16.07 -11.37 12.70
C ASP A 96 -16.85 -12.62 12.30
N ASN A 97 -17.96 -12.91 13.01
CA ASN A 97 -18.93 -13.95 12.61
C ASN A 97 -19.75 -13.53 11.36
N GLY A 98 -19.28 -12.53 10.61
CA GLY A 98 -19.92 -11.98 9.42
C GLY A 98 -19.57 -12.79 8.16
N PRO A 99 -20.47 -12.83 7.16
CA PRO A 99 -20.33 -13.69 5.97
C PRO A 99 -19.41 -13.14 4.87
N ALA A 100 -18.75 -11.99 5.08
CA ALA A 100 -18.02 -11.33 4.00
C ALA A 100 -16.57 -11.83 3.94
N ASP A 101 -16.27 -12.69 2.97
CA ASP A 101 -14.92 -13.16 2.71
C ASP A 101 -13.97 -11.99 2.48
N LEU A 102 -12.77 -12.13 3.03
CA LEU A 102 -11.67 -11.18 2.85
C LEU A 102 -10.89 -11.58 1.61
N CYS A 103 -10.85 -10.71 0.60
CA CYS A 103 -10.26 -11.02 -0.69
C CYS A 103 -9.03 -10.17 -0.97
N ILE A 104 -8.10 -10.74 -1.74
CA ILE A 104 -6.95 -10.01 -2.29
C ILE A 104 -7.38 -9.35 -3.59
N PHE A 105 -7.30 -8.03 -3.64
CA PHE A 105 -7.46 -7.22 -4.85
C PHE A 105 -6.09 -6.72 -5.31
N VAL A 106 -5.81 -6.82 -6.59
CA VAL A 106 -4.50 -6.53 -7.17
C VAL A 106 -4.67 -5.58 -8.33
N ASN A 107 -3.90 -4.50 -8.37
CA ASN A 107 -3.73 -3.72 -9.59
C ASN A 107 -2.22 -3.64 -9.88
N PRO A 108 -1.71 -4.38 -10.89
CA PRO A 108 -0.27 -4.48 -11.12
C PRO A 108 0.32 -3.26 -11.84
N THR A 109 -0.51 -2.37 -12.41
CA THR A 109 -0.03 -1.29 -13.29
C THR A 109 0.12 0.06 -12.60
N VAL A 110 -0.58 0.29 -11.49
CA VAL A 110 -0.47 1.54 -10.73
C VAL A 110 0.91 1.71 -10.09
N ASN A 111 1.15 2.91 -9.56
CA ASN A 111 2.41 3.34 -8.98
C ASN A 111 3.57 3.13 -9.97
N ARG A 112 3.36 3.50 -11.24
CA ARG A 112 4.34 3.34 -12.33
C ARG A 112 4.82 1.89 -12.50
N GLY A 113 3.90 0.94 -12.38
CA GLY A 113 4.18 -0.50 -12.50
C GLY A 113 4.75 -1.15 -11.24
N GLN A 114 4.81 -0.45 -10.09
CA GLN A 114 5.04 -1.11 -8.80
C GLN A 114 3.84 -1.94 -8.37
N GLY A 115 2.65 -1.59 -8.83
CA GLY A 115 1.39 -2.20 -8.46
C GLY A 115 0.97 -1.90 -7.02
N ILE A 116 -0.21 -2.39 -6.69
CA ILE A 116 -0.78 -2.36 -5.34
C ILE A 116 -1.58 -3.64 -5.08
N VAL A 117 -1.54 -4.12 -3.84
CA VAL A 117 -2.41 -5.16 -3.32
C VAL A 117 -3.26 -4.61 -2.17
N ILE A 118 -4.53 -4.98 -2.13
CA ILE A 118 -5.49 -4.53 -1.12
C ILE A 118 -6.18 -5.77 -0.57
N LEU A 119 -6.12 -5.96 0.73
CA LEU A 119 -6.79 -7.05 1.43
C LEU A 119 -8.01 -6.49 2.16
N ALA A 120 -9.20 -6.74 1.62
CA ALA A 120 -10.45 -6.17 2.11
C ALA A 120 -11.67 -7.05 1.77
N PRO A 121 -12.81 -6.88 2.44
CA PRO A 121 -14.08 -7.41 1.97
C PRO A 121 -14.48 -6.72 0.66
N GLU A 122 -15.05 -7.48 -0.26
CA GLU A 122 -15.40 -6.97 -1.60
C GLU A 122 -16.30 -5.74 -1.55
N LYS A 123 -17.37 -5.78 -0.75
CA LYS A 123 -18.33 -4.67 -0.65
C LYS A 123 -17.70 -3.38 -0.16
N GLU A 124 -16.79 -3.47 0.80
CA GLU A 124 -16.09 -2.30 1.37
C GLU A 124 -15.14 -1.69 0.33
N PHE A 125 -14.47 -2.54 -0.45
CA PHE A 125 -13.60 -2.08 -1.53
C PHE A 125 -14.40 -1.47 -2.68
N GLU A 126 -15.51 -2.10 -3.10
CA GLU A 126 -16.43 -1.54 -4.10
C GLU A 126 -16.96 -0.17 -3.68
N GLN A 127 -17.35 -0.02 -2.42
CA GLN A 127 -17.79 1.26 -1.88
C GLN A 127 -16.66 2.29 -1.92
N SER A 128 -15.44 1.92 -1.54
CA SER A 128 -14.29 2.82 -1.59
C SER A 128 -13.99 3.30 -3.01
N LEU A 129 -14.08 2.42 -4.01
CA LEU A 129 -13.97 2.80 -5.42
C LEU A 129 -15.11 3.74 -5.85
N ALA A 130 -16.34 3.47 -5.43
CA ALA A 130 -17.50 4.32 -5.72
C ALA A 130 -17.41 5.70 -5.05
N GLU A 131 -16.76 5.81 -3.89
CA GLU A 131 -16.52 7.05 -3.16
C GLU A 131 -15.34 7.87 -3.74
N GLY A 132 -14.66 7.35 -4.76
CA GLY A 132 -13.59 8.04 -5.48
C GLY A 132 -12.20 7.76 -4.90
N LEU A 133 -11.91 6.52 -4.51
CA LEU A 133 -10.53 6.10 -4.25
C LEU A 133 -9.67 6.38 -5.51
N GLU A 134 -8.85 7.41 -5.44
CA GLU A 134 -7.94 7.80 -6.52
C GLU A 134 -6.56 7.18 -6.32
N LEU A 135 -6.15 6.34 -7.27
CA LEU A 135 -4.80 5.79 -7.37
C LEU A 135 -4.14 6.41 -8.60
N SER A 136 -3.48 7.55 -8.40
CA SER A 136 -2.90 8.34 -9.49
C SER A 136 -1.40 8.07 -9.67
N ASP A 137 -1.02 7.74 -10.91
CA ASP A 137 0.38 7.63 -11.33
C ASP A 137 1.06 9.00 -11.54
N ASP A 138 0.25 10.05 -11.70
CA ASP A 138 0.66 11.41 -12.05
C ASP A 138 0.88 12.30 -10.81
N LEU A 139 1.21 11.68 -9.66
CA LEU A 139 1.59 12.42 -8.47
C LEU A 139 3.01 13.01 -8.62
N PRO A 140 3.24 14.26 -8.16
CA PRO A 140 4.56 14.86 -8.18
C PRO A 140 5.54 14.01 -7.35
N ASN A 141 6.82 13.98 -7.76
CA ASN A 141 7.84 13.30 -6.99
C ASN A 141 8.33 14.22 -5.86
N LEU A 142 7.73 14.11 -4.68
CA LEU A 142 8.13 14.87 -3.49
C LEU A 142 9.19 14.16 -2.64
N ASP A 143 9.49 12.89 -2.92
CA ASP A 143 10.38 12.07 -2.10
C ASP A 143 11.85 12.50 -2.16
N THR A 144 12.20 13.42 -3.07
CA THR A 144 13.52 14.07 -3.14
C THR A 144 13.77 15.04 -1.97
N ASN A 145 12.73 15.39 -1.22
CA ASN A 145 12.83 16.26 -0.05
C ASN A 145 13.24 15.50 1.22
N ILE A 146 13.41 14.17 1.16
CA ILE A 146 13.76 13.33 2.30
C ILE A 146 15.07 12.59 2.04
N GLU A 147 15.98 12.66 3.00
CA GLU A 147 17.18 11.82 3.08
C GLU A 147 17.01 10.81 4.21
N VAL A 148 17.44 9.57 3.99
CA VAL A 148 17.43 8.54 5.04
C VAL A 148 18.82 8.38 5.63
N VAL A 149 18.91 8.67 6.92
CA VAL A 149 20.15 8.65 7.70
C VAL A 149 20.11 7.52 8.73
N ASP A 150 21.28 7.08 9.17
CA ASP A 150 21.38 6.17 10.31
C ASP A 150 21.06 6.95 11.59
N MET A 151 20.14 6.40 12.41
CA MET A 151 19.75 6.91 13.73
C MET A 151 19.91 5.78 14.78
N PRO A 152 21.16 5.42 15.15
CA PRO A 152 21.43 4.31 16.06
C PRO A 152 20.74 4.45 17.42
N GLU A 153 20.56 5.68 17.90
CA GLU A 153 19.88 6.00 19.15
C GLU A 153 18.38 5.67 19.14
N LYS A 154 17.79 5.54 17.95
CA LYS A 154 16.41 5.07 17.74
C LYS A 154 16.35 3.61 17.27
N GLY A 155 17.49 2.92 17.28
CA GLY A 155 17.58 1.51 16.92
C GLY A 155 17.52 1.23 15.42
N GLY A 156 17.81 2.20 14.53
CA GLY A 156 17.74 1.92 13.09
C GLY A 156 18.05 3.12 12.19
N LYS A 157 17.25 3.27 11.14
CA LYS A 157 17.32 4.38 10.18
C LYS A 157 16.20 5.38 10.44
N GLY A 158 16.42 6.63 10.09
CA GLY A 158 15.39 7.67 10.16
C GLY A 158 15.39 8.56 8.92
N ALA A 159 14.29 9.27 8.71
CA ALA A 159 14.10 10.23 7.63
C ALA A 159 14.36 11.65 8.13
N VAL A 160 15.18 12.40 7.43
CA VAL A 160 15.44 13.83 7.66
C VAL A 160 15.12 14.62 6.40
N ALA A 161 14.75 15.89 6.56
CA ALA A 161 14.53 16.77 5.44
C ALA A 161 15.86 17.07 4.72
N SER A 162 15.89 17.01 3.40
CA SER A 162 17.06 17.37 2.58
C SER A 162 17.22 18.89 2.41
N ARG A 163 16.22 19.67 2.84
CA ARG A 163 16.19 21.14 2.81
C ARG A 163 15.24 21.70 3.87
N ASP A 164 15.23 23.02 3.99
CA ASP A 164 14.22 23.73 4.77
C ASP A 164 12.81 23.50 4.18
N ILE A 165 11.86 23.19 5.07
CA ILE A 165 10.45 22.91 4.76
C ILE A 165 9.59 24.03 5.33
N GLN A 166 8.66 24.54 4.53
CA GLN A 166 7.72 25.56 4.99
C GLN A 166 6.51 24.96 5.70
N VAL A 167 5.88 25.75 6.59
CA VAL A 167 4.64 25.33 7.24
C VAL A 167 3.55 25.12 6.20
N GLY A 168 2.94 23.94 6.21
CA GLY A 168 1.90 23.55 5.26
C GLY A 168 2.42 23.02 3.92
N GLU A 169 3.74 22.86 3.76
CA GLU A 169 4.34 22.23 2.60
C GLU A 169 4.25 20.69 2.68
N ASP A 170 3.89 20.06 1.56
CA ASP A 170 3.91 18.60 1.43
C ASP A 170 5.35 18.09 1.36
N ILE A 171 5.70 17.18 2.26
CA ILE A 171 7.09 16.73 2.47
C ILE A 171 7.41 15.45 1.68
N ALA A 172 6.43 14.57 1.52
CA ALA A 172 6.55 13.33 0.76
C ALA A 172 5.18 12.85 0.28
N LEU A 173 5.17 12.09 -0.82
CA LEU A 173 3.97 11.42 -1.32
C LEU A 173 4.21 9.93 -1.32
N MET A 174 3.61 9.26 -0.35
CA MET A 174 3.76 7.82 -0.21
C MET A 174 2.80 7.10 -1.15
N ARG A 175 3.36 6.23 -1.99
CA ARG A 175 2.60 5.33 -2.87
C ARG A 175 2.58 3.94 -2.24
N PRO A 176 1.47 3.54 -1.57
CA PRO A 176 1.42 2.24 -0.94
C PRO A 176 1.40 1.15 -2.01
N VAL A 177 2.18 0.10 -1.77
CA VAL A 177 2.16 -1.13 -2.56
C VAL A 177 1.28 -2.19 -1.89
N ALA A 178 0.97 -2.05 -0.60
CA ALA A 178 -0.01 -2.90 0.06
C ALA A 178 -0.89 -2.12 1.03
N LEU A 179 -2.18 -2.44 1.05
CA LEU A 179 -3.15 -2.04 2.08
C LEU A 179 -3.67 -3.31 2.76
N VAL A 180 -3.25 -3.55 4.01
CA VAL A 180 -3.54 -4.81 4.73
C VAL A 180 -4.12 -4.52 6.11
N PRO A 181 -5.11 -5.29 6.61
CA PRO A 181 -5.70 -5.02 7.91
C PRO A 181 -4.70 -5.20 9.06
N LEU A 182 -4.83 -4.35 10.08
CA LEU A 182 -3.99 -4.32 11.28
C LEU A 182 -4.82 -4.53 12.56
N GLY A 183 -4.15 -4.63 13.71
CA GLY A 183 -4.74 -4.44 15.03
C GLY A 183 -5.55 -5.61 15.61
N HIS A 184 -6.03 -6.54 14.78
CA HIS A 184 -6.75 -7.74 15.24
C HIS A 184 -5.81 -8.92 15.54
N SER A 185 -6.10 -9.66 16.61
CA SER A 185 -5.30 -10.81 17.05
C SER A 185 -5.20 -11.94 16.03
N VAL A 186 -6.17 -12.03 15.11
CA VAL A 186 -6.14 -12.97 13.98
C VAL A 186 -4.86 -12.81 13.16
N TRP A 187 -4.34 -11.59 13.03
CA TRP A 187 -3.17 -11.28 12.21
C TRP A 187 -1.85 -11.79 12.82
N SER A 188 -1.87 -12.10 14.11
CA SER A 188 -0.75 -12.76 14.81
C SER A 188 -0.85 -14.29 14.77
N THR A 189 -1.91 -14.87 14.20
CA THR A 189 -2.05 -16.32 14.01
C THR A 189 -1.33 -16.78 12.74
N SER A 190 -1.00 -18.08 12.66
CA SER A 190 -0.41 -18.66 11.45
C SER A 190 -1.27 -18.44 10.19
N PHE A 191 -2.59 -18.51 10.34
CA PHE A 191 -3.53 -18.20 9.26
C PHE A 191 -3.40 -16.75 8.80
N GLY A 192 -3.49 -15.78 9.72
CA GLY A 192 -3.40 -14.36 9.38
C GLY A 192 -2.04 -13.97 8.79
N GLN A 193 -0.95 -14.53 9.31
CA GLN A 193 0.40 -14.36 8.77
C GLN A 193 0.50 -14.90 7.34
N SER A 194 -0.06 -16.09 7.08
CA SER A 194 -0.08 -16.68 5.74
C SER A 194 -0.91 -15.89 4.75
N VAL A 195 -2.07 -15.35 5.17
CA VAL A 195 -2.90 -14.47 4.35
C VAL A 195 -2.14 -13.19 3.95
N ARG A 196 -1.44 -12.57 4.90
CA ARG A 196 -0.62 -11.37 4.66
C ARG A 196 0.53 -11.64 3.68
N ARG A 197 1.25 -12.76 3.83
CA ARG A 197 2.27 -13.17 2.85
C ARG A 197 1.67 -13.41 1.47
N HIS A 198 0.55 -14.15 1.38
CA HIS A 198 -0.17 -14.34 0.12
C HIS A 198 -0.58 -13.03 -0.54
N ALA A 199 -0.96 -12.00 0.23
CA ALA A 199 -1.25 -10.68 -0.36
C ALA A 199 0.00 -10.09 -1.04
N ILE A 200 1.16 -10.10 -0.37
CA ILE A 200 2.42 -9.57 -0.92
C ILE A 200 2.88 -10.34 -2.16
N ASP A 201 2.67 -11.65 -2.22
CA ASP A 201 3.01 -12.49 -3.37
C ASP A 201 2.39 -12.06 -4.70
N HIS A 202 1.26 -11.34 -4.65
CA HIS A 202 0.58 -10.84 -5.84
C HIS A 202 1.24 -9.59 -6.45
N LEU A 203 2.21 -8.99 -5.75
CA LEU A 203 2.92 -7.83 -6.27
C LEU A 203 3.87 -8.22 -7.42
N PRO A 204 4.16 -7.29 -8.34
CA PRO A 204 5.21 -7.47 -9.33
C PRO A 204 6.55 -7.89 -8.70
N LEU A 205 7.32 -8.72 -9.41
CA LEU A 205 8.59 -9.29 -8.90
C LEU A 205 9.54 -8.24 -8.31
N ARG A 206 9.70 -7.10 -9.01
CA ARG A 206 10.57 -6.00 -8.55
C ARG A 206 10.05 -5.37 -7.27
N THR A 207 8.75 -5.19 -7.15
CA THR A 207 8.12 -4.65 -5.93
C THR A 207 8.28 -5.61 -4.76
N ARG A 208 8.13 -6.93 -4.99
CA ARG A 208 8.37 -7.94 -3.95
C ARG A 208 9.82 -7.96 -3.48
N ALA A 209 10.77 -7.76 -4.39
CA ALA A 209 12.17 -7.60 -4.04
C ALA A 209 12.41 -6.37 -3.15
N GLU A 210 11.77 -5.23 -3.45
CA GLU A 210 11.89 -4.03 -2.60
C GLU A 210 11.19 -4.20 -1.25
N VAL A 211 10.02 -4.86 -1.21
CA VAL A 211 9.37 -5.23 0.06
C VAL A 211 10.29 -6.10 0.90
N ALA A 212 10.95 -7.11 0.30
CA ALA A 212 11.87 -8.01 1.00
C ALA A 212 13.07 -7.31 1.66
N ARG A 213 13.39 -6.08 1.25
CA ARG A 213 14.49 -5.26 1.81
C ARG A 213 14.05 -4.44 3.02
N LEU A 214 12.75 -4.34 3.29
CA LEU A 214 12.24 -3.68 4.49
C LEU A 214 12.61 -4.49 5.73
N HIS A 215 12.69 -3.81 6.88
CA HIS A 215 13.06 -4.46 8.13
C HIS A 215 11.94 -5.41 8.58
N GLY A 216 12.28 -6.65 8.88
CA GLY A 216 11.33 -7.64 9.40
C GLY A 216 12.07 -8.79 10.08
N GLU A 217 11.39 -9.44 11.02
CA GLU A 217 11.88 -10.57 11.79
C GLU A 217 10.91 -11.76 11.67
N GLY A 218 11.46 -12.97 11.56
CA GLY A 218 10.65 -14.19 11.50
C GLY A 218 11.50 -15.42 11.25
N ARG A 219 11.00 -16.60 11.61
CA ARG A 219 11.69 -17.88 11.35
C ARG A 219 11.33 -18.49 10.00
N ASN A 220 10.27 -17.99 9.38
CA ASN A 220 9.75 -18.41 8.08
C ASN A 220 9.16 -17.20 7.35
N GLU A 221 8.75 -17.38 6.10
CA GLU A 221 8.25 -16.33 5.22
C GLU A 221 6.97 -15.65 5.76
N ASP A 222 6.04 -16.42 6.33
CA ASP A 222 4.78 -15.92 6.89
C ASP A 222 5.04 -15.00 8.09
N GLU A 223 5.87 -15.45 9.04
CA GLU A 223 6.27 -14.67 10.21
C GLU A 223 7.02 -13.40 9.80
N PHE A 224 7.98 -13.53 8.89
CA PHE A 224 8.80 -12.43 8.41
C PHE A 224 7.96 -11.34 7.74
N ILE A 225 7.10 -11.71 6.79
CA ILE A 225 6.25 -10.73 6.08
C ILE A 225 5.23 -10.09 7.03
N SER A 226 4.63 -10.85 7.94
CA SER A 226 3.66 -10.27 8.88
C SER A 226 4.32 -9.27 9.84
N ASN A 227 5.51 -9.59 10.38
CA ASN A 227 6.25 -8.66 11.23
C ASN A 227 6.71 -7.42 10.46
N LEU A 228 7.20 -7.61 9.23
CA LEU A 228 7.59 -6.53 8.33
C LEU A 228 6.43 -5.57 8.08
N ILE A 229 5.22 -6.08 7.87
CA ILE A 229 4.01 -5.26 7.76
C ILE A 229 3.78 -4.49 9.07
N ASP A 230 3.83 -5.13 10.23
CA ASP A 230 3.55 -4.48 11.50
C ASP A 230 4.54 -3.33 11.83
N VAL A 231 5.81 -3.45 11.42
CA VAL A 231 6.86 -2.46 11.71
C VAL A 231 7.09 -1.41 10.61
N ASN A 232 6.58 -1.62 9.39
CA ASN A 232 6.78 -0.70 8.25
C ASN A 232 5.46 -0.17 7.65
N THR A 233 4.37 -0.15 8.41
CA THR A 233 3.09 0.37 7.93
C THR A 233 2.75 1.75 8.49
N PHE A 234 2.12 2.56 7.65
CA PHE A 234 1.44 3.77 8.06
C PHE A 234 -0.05 3.51 8.18
N THR A 235 -0.68 4.04 9.21
CA THR A 235 -2.13 3.90 9.40
C THR A 235 -2.90 4.53 8.26
N SER A 236 -3.82 3.76 7.69
CA SER A 236 -4.73 4.13 6.61
C SER A 236 -6.12 3.55 6.87
N LYS A 237 -7.10 3.95 6.06
CA LYS A 237 -8.45 3.35 6.06
C LYS A 237 -9.01 3.34 4.65
N LEU A 238 -9.89 2.38 4.39
CA LEU A 238 -10.78 2.37 3.22
C LEU A 238 -12.21 2.63 3.71
N SER A 239 -12.83 3.73 3.26
CA SER A 239 -14.20 4.12 3.66
C SER A 239 -14.46 4.01 5.19
N THR A 240 -15.41 3.16 5.61
CA THR A 240 -15.73 2.77 7.00
C THR A 240 -15.07 1.48 7.46
N PHE A 241 -14.30 0.82 6.60
CA PHE A 241 -13.61 -0.42 6.92
C PHE A 241 -12.46 -0.21 7.92
N GLU A 242 -12.01 -1.31 8.50
CA GLU A 242 -11.01 -1.42 9.57
C GLU A 242 -9.72 -0.62 9.31
N LEU A 243 -8.93 -0.49 10.37
CA LEU A 243 -7.59 0.09 10.32
C LEU A 243 -6.71 -0.72 9.36
N LEU A 244 -6.25 -0.07 8.30
CA LEU A 244 -5.33 -0.67 7.34
C LEU A 244 -3.91 -0.14 7.57
N GLY A 245 -2.94 -1.01 7.35
CA GLY A 245 -1.54 -0.68 7.24
C GLY A 245 -1.18 -0.46 5.78
N ALA A 246 -0.64 0.71 5.49
CA ALA A 246 -0.07 1.04 4.19
C ALA A 246 1.43 0.71 4.18
N VAL A 247 1.82 -0.31 3.40
CA VAL A 247 3.22 -0.64 3.16
C VAL A 247 3.72 0.17 1.97
N VAL A 248 4.85 0.85 2.15
CA VAL A 248 5.46 1.73 1.16
C VAL A 248 6.89 1.26 0.89
N VAL A 249 7.28 1.25 -0.37
CA VAL A 249 8.66 0.93 -0.79
C VAL A 249 9.27 2.13 -1.50
N ARG A 250 10.60 2.22 -1.53
CA ARG A 250 11.27 3.31 -2.25
C ARG A 250 11.16 3.14 -3.76
N HIS A 251 11.16 4.27 -4.45
CA HIS A 251 11.32 4.39 -5.89
C HIS A 251 12.79 4.25 -6.32
#